data_AF-A0AAU8AEN5-F1
#
_entry.id   AF-A0AAU8AEN5-F1
#
_cell.length_a   1.000
_cell.length_b   1.000
_cell.length_c   1.000
_cell.angle_alpha   90.00
_cell.angle_beta   90.00
_cell.angle_gamma   90.00
#
_symmetry.space_group_name_H-M   'P 1'
#
loop_
_entity.id
_entity.type
_entity.pdbx_description
1 polymer ?
#
loop_
_entity_poly.entity_id
_entity_poly.type
_entity_poly.pdbx_seq_one_letter_code
_entity_poly.pdbx_strand_id
1 'polypeptide(L)'
;MSDPLPIRAAARRAGAALLLPLLLGACAAEVAPVTAVTPESFPESTELAIACRHDEALAALDRTEAARGGATSASELHRVVLLRDAGRALDAERVLRERNSRPDVSADDAVYSGNAVVEGLDSLRAARTARTGRPHCG
;
A
#
# COMPACT_ATOMS: atom_id res chain seq x y z
N MET A 1 -21.03 -4.86 -60.34
CA MET A 1 -20.79 -3.52 -60.91
C MET A 1 -22.14 -2.82 -61.01
N SER A 2 -22.55 -2.10 -59.98
CA SER A 2 -23.79 -1.32 -60.02
C SER A 2 -23.64 -0.13 -59.08
N ASP A 3 -23.39 1.03 -59.67
CA ASP A 3 -23.85 2.30 -59.13
C ASP A 3 -25.03 2.75 -59.97
N PRO A 4 -26.02 3.38 -59.35
CA PRO A 4 -26.38 4.71 -59.81
C PRO A 4 -26.58 5.71 -58.67
N LEU A 5 -25.99 6.89 -58.84
CA LEU A 5 -26.43 8.13 -58.18
C LEU A 5 -27.63 8.72 -58.94
N PRO A 6 -28.53 9.42 -58.23
CA PRO A 6 -28.73 10.82 -58.63
C PRO A 6 -28.95 11.83 -57.49
N ILE A 7 -28.11 12.87 -57.53
CA ILE A 7 -28.33 14.33 -57.50
C ILE A 7 -29.56 14.95 -56.78
N ARG A 8 -29.25 16.03 -56.02
CA ARG A 8 -29.95 17.35 -55.81
C ARG A 8 -30.41 17.56 -54.36
N ALA A 9 -30.33 18.73 -53.74
CA ALA A 9 -29.75 20.03 -54.04
C ALA A 9 -29.69 20.84 -52.71
N ALA A 10 -28.92 21.92 -52.72
CA ALA A 10 -28.54 22.76 -51.59
C ALA A 10 -29.68 23.52 -50.90
N ALA A 11 -29.50 23.81 -49.60
CA ALA A 11 -29.94 25.07 -48.99
C ALA A 11 -29.10 25.41 -47.75
N ARG A 12 -28.68 26.67 -47.69
CA ARG A 12 -27.79 27.30 -46.71
C ARG A 12 -28.45 27.51 -45.35
N ARG A 13 -27.62 27.54 -44.29
CA ARG A 13 -27.58 28.50 -43.16
C ARG A 13 -26.53 27.99 -42.17
N ALA A 14 -25.34 28.59 -42.08
CA ALA A 14 -25.04 29.76 -41.24
C ALA A 14 -25.49 29.54 -39.78
N GLY A 15 -24.53 29.24 -38.90
CA GLY A 15 -24.75 29.12 -37.47
C GLY A 15 -23.49 28.64 -36.76
N ALA A 16 -22.64 29.59 -36.36
CA ALA A 16 -21.54 29.35 -35.44
C ALA A 16 -22.09 28.97 -34.06
N ALA A 17 -21.54 27.91 -33.47
CA ALA A 17 -21.54 27.59 -32.04
C ALA A 17 -20.47 26.51 -31.85
N LEU A 18 -19.20 26.83 -31.53
CA LEU A 18 -18.75 27.06 -30.16
C LEU A 18 -19.56 26.25 -29.15
N LEU A 19 -19.00 25.13 -28.70
CA LEU A 19 -18.99 24.67 -27.29
C LEU A 19 -18.46 23.24 -27.21
N LEU A 20 -17.13 23.12 -27.12
CA LEU A 20 -16.55 22.13 -26.21
C LEU A 20 -16.83 22.66 -24.79
N PRO A 21 -17.36 21.81 -23.90
CA PRO A 21 -16.44 21.27 -22.92
C PRO A 21 -16.61 19.75 -22.75
N LEU A 22 -15.46 19.08 -22.88
CA LEU A 22 -15.18 17.77 -22.31
C LEU A 22 -15.46 17.82 -20.80
N LEU A 23 -16.63 17.38 -20.37
CA LEU A 23 -16.89 17.06 -18.97
C LEU A 23 -16.73 15.55 -18.80
N LEU A 24 -15.46 15.14 -18.72
CA LEU A 24 -15.03 13.88 -18.13
C LEU A 24 -15.38 13.91 -16.63
N GLY A 25 -16.63 13.56 -16.31
CA GLY A 25 -17.07 13.26 -14.95
C GLY A 25 -16.66 11.84 -14.56
N ALA A 26 -15.36 11.52 -14.62
CA ALA A 26 -14.84 10.36 -13.93
C ALA A 26 -14.59 10.78 -12.48
N CYS A 27 -15.57 10.51 -11.62
CA CYS A 27 -15.28 10.34 -10.20
C CYS A 27 -14.45 9.05 -10.07
N ALA A 28 -13.18 9.12 -10.47
CA ALA A 28 -12.18 8.21 -9.96
C ALA A 28 -12.07 8.57 -8.48
N ALA A 29 -12.78 7.83 -7.63
CA ALA A 29 -12.29 7.61 -6.29
C ALA A 29 -10.91 6.99 -6.48
N GLU A 30 -9.87 7.83 -6.44
CA GLU A 30 -8.51 7.39 -6.27
C GLU A 30 -8.49 6.66 -4.93
N VAL A 31 -8.71 5.35 -4.98
CA VAL A 31 -8.37 4.45 -3.91
C VAL A 31 -6.86 4.62 -3.77
N ALA A 32 -6.45 5.50 -2.87
CA ALA A 32 -5.04 5.71 -2.58
C ALA A 32 -4.47 4.31 -2.30
N PRO A 33 -3.46 3.85 -3.06
CA PRO A 33 -2.88 2.54 -2.82
C PRO A 33 -2.43 2.53 -1.35
N VAL A 34 -2.89 1.54 -0.60
CA VAL A 34 -2.44 1.28 0.76
C VAL A 34 -0.90 1.30 0.70
N THR A 35 -0.28 2.28 1.34
CA THR A 35 1.16 2.51 1.21
C THR A 35 1.93 1.27 1.66
N ALA A 36 2.80 0.76 0.80
CA ALA A 36 3.74 -0.30 1.14
C ALA A 36 4.50 0.04 2.42
N VAL A 37 4.72 -0.95 3.29
CA VAL A 37 5.51 -0.78 4.51
C VAL A 37 6.98 -0.70 4.11
N THR A 38 7.47 0.52 3.93
CA THR A 38 8.90 0.75 3.69
C THR A 38 9.63 0.93 5.02
N PRO A 39 10.90 0.48 5.13
CA PRO A 39 11.75 0.70 6.30
C PRO A 39 11.77 2.16 6.80
N GLU A 40 11.58 3.11 5.88
CA GLU A 40 11.58 4.56 6.13
C GLU A 40 10.37 5.07 6.91
N SER A 41 9.27 4.30 6.95
CA SER A 41 8.03 4.73 7.63
C SER A 41 8.14 4.70 9.16
N PHE A 42 9.06 3.87 9.70
CA PHE A 42 9.23 3.62 11.14
C PHE A 42 10.73 3.47 11.52
N PRO A 43 11.57 4.49 11.27
CA PRO A 43 13.03 4.35 11.25
C PRO A 43 13.61 3.85 12.58
N GLU A 44 13.15 4.36 13.74
CA GLU A 44 13.66 3.92 15.05
C GLU A 44 13.42 2.42 15.28
N SER A 45 12.20 1.94 15.06
CA SER A 45 11.87 0.51 15.23
C SER A 45 12.60 -0.38 14.21
N THR A 46 12.76 0.08 12.98
CA THR A 46 13.52 -0.62 11.93
C THR A 46 14.98 -0.78 12.34
N GLU A 47 15.62 0.30 12.82
CA GLU A 47 17.01 0.28 13.27
C GLU A 47 17.22 -0.70 14.43
N LEU A 48 16.30 -0.72 15.40
CA LEU A 48 16.35 -1.68 16.52
C LEU A 48 16.19 -3.12 16.05
N ALA A 49 15.31 -3.38 15.08
CA ALA A 49 15.12 -4.71 14.51
C ALA A 49 16.32 -5.18 13.69
N ILE A 50 16.95 -4.29 12.91
CA ILE A 50 18.23 -4.58 12.23
C ILE A 50 19.30 -4.98 13.25
N ALA A 51 19.37 -4.28 14.39
CA ALA A 51 20.26 -4.58 15.50
C ALA A 51 19.84 -5.78 16.36
N CYS A 52 18.83 -6.54 15.94
CA CYS A 52 18.32 -7.73 16.65
C CYS A 52 17.77 -7.44 18.06
N ARG A 53 17.28 -6.21 18.30
CA ARG A 53 16.63 -5.78 19.54
C ARG A 53 15.11 -5.75 19.35
N HIS A 54 14.50 -6.91 19.07
CA HIS A 54 13.11 -6.99 18.61
C HIS A 54 12.07 -6.45 19.58
N ASP A 55 12.19 -6.74 20.88
CA ASP A 55 11.22 -6.24 21.86
C ASP A 55 11.29 -4.71 21.99
N GLU A 56 12.49 -4.14 21.85
CA GLU A 56 12.67 -2.69 21.84
C GLU A 56 12.15 -2.06 20.56
N ALA A 57 12.30 -2.74 19.41
CA ALA A 57 11.71 -2.32 18.16
C ALA A 57 10.18 -2.22 18.26
N LEU A 58 9.54 -3.23 18.86
CA LEU A 58 8.10 -3.23 19.12
C LEU A 58 7.70 -2.08 20.07
N ALA A 59 8.45 -1.87 21.16
CA ALA A 59 8.20 -0.77 22.07
C ALA A 59 8.38 0.61 21.41
N ALA A 60 9.34 0.76 20.49
CA ALA A 60 9.53 1.99 19.71
C ALA A 60 8.38 2.25 18.75
N LEU A 61 7.84 1.19 18.14
CA LEU A 61 6.63 1.28 17.33
C LEU A 61 5.42 1.72 18.19
N ASP A 62 5.22 1.10 19.36
CA ASP A 62 4.14 1.47 20.29
C ASP A 62 4.20 2.97 20.67
N ARG A 63 5.40 3.49 20.98
CA ARG A 63 5.60 4.92 21.26
C ARG A 63 5.23 5.80 20.07
N THR A 64 5.60 5.38 18.87
CA THR A 64 5.29 6.11 17.62
C THR A 64 3.79 6.14 17.36
N GLU A 65 3.09 5.02 17.55
CA GLU A 65 1.63 4.92 17.45
C GLU A 65 0.96 5.84 18.47
N ALA A 66 1.37 5.77 19.74
CA ALA A 66 0.83 6.63 20.80
C ALA A 66 1.02 8.13 20.47
N ALA A 67 2.20 8.52 19.98
CA ALA A 67 2.48 9.91 19.59
C ALA A 67 1.63 10.38 18.39
N ARG A 68 1.15 9.46 17.55
CA ARG A 68 0.30 9.74 16.38
C ARG A 68 -1.20 9.58 16.66
N GLY A 69 -1.58 9.30 17.92
CA GLY A 69 -2.98 9.12 18.32
C GLY A 69 -3.53 7.72 18.10
N GLY A 70 -2.67 6.73 17.85
CA GLY A 70 -3.05 5.32 17.71
C GLY A 70 -2.32 4.59 16.59
N ALA A 71 -2.64 3.30 16.45
CA ALA A 71 -2.15 2.48 15.35
C ALA A 71 -2.79 2.91 14.02
N THR A 72 -2.03 2.80 12.95
CA THR A 72 -2.50 3.00 11.57
C THR A 72 -2.35 1.69 10.80
N SER A 73 -2.99 1.58 9.63
CA SER A 73 -2.80 0.40 8.78
C SER A 73 -1.33 0.12 8.49
N ALA A 74 -0.50 1.15 8.29
CA ALA A 74 0.93 0.97 8.04
C ALA A 74 1.69 0.47 9.28
N SER A 75 1.37 1.00 10.47
CA SER A 75 2.07 0.59 11.70
C SER A 75 1.68 -0.83 12.14
N GLU A 76 0.42 -1.23 11.90
CA GLU A 76 -0.03 -2.61 12.13
C GLU A 76 0.71 -3.61 11.25
N LEU A 77 0.86 -3.31 9.95
CA LEU A 77 1.63 -4.18 9.05
C LEU A 77 3.11 -4.21 9.42
N HIS A 78 3.69 -3.07 9.83
CA HIS A 78 5.06 -3.03 10.34
C HIS A 78 5.24 -3.87 11.61
N ARG A 79 4.26 -3.85 12.53
CA ARG A 79 4.25 -4.73 13.71
C ARG A 79 4.31 -6.20 13.31
N VAL A 80 3.55 -6.61 12.28
CA VAL A 80 3.60 -7.98 11.74
C VAL A 80 5.00 -8.32 11.21
N VAL A 81 5.65 -7.40 10.49
CA VAL A 81 7.03 -7.57 10.00
C VAL A 81 8.00 -7.79 11.17
N LEU A 82 7.96 -6.93 12.19
CA LEU A 82 8.82 -7.03 13.38
C LEU A 82 8.62 -8.36 14.12
N LEU A 83 7.36 -8.79 14.29
CA LEU A 83 7.04 -10.07 14.94
C LEU A 83 7.55 -11.27 14.15
N ARG A 84 7.40 -11.27 12.81
CA ARG A 84 7.94 -12.35 11.96
C ARG A 84 9.46 -12.40 12.00
N ASP A 85 10.11 -11.25 11.95
CA ASP A 85 11.57 -11.16 12.02
C ASP A 85 12.12 -11.65 13.37
N ALA A 86 11.37 -11.43 14.46
CA ALA A 86 11.66 -11.96 15.80
C ALA A 86 11.37 -13.46 15.96
N GLY A 87 10.91 -14.16 14.92
CA GLY A 87 10.49 -15.56 15.01
C GLY A 87 9.15 -15.80 15.72
N ARG A 88 8.40 -14.74 16.05
CA ARG A 88 7.10 -14.79 16.75
C ARG A 88 5.95 -14.96 15.76
N ALA A 89 6.01 -16.00 14.93
CA ALA A 89 5.11 -16.19 13.79
C ALA A 89 3.62 -16.22 14.17
N LEU A 90 3.25 -16.90 15.26
CA LEU A 90 1.86 -16.99 15.74
C LEU A 90 1.30 -15.63 16.17
N ASP A 91 2.12 -14.78 16.80
CA ASP A 91 1.71 -13.42 17.16
C ASP A 91 1.50 -12.57 15.92
N ALA A 92 2.41 -12.68 14.94
CA ALA A 92 2.30 -11.96 13.68
C ALA A 92 1.04 -12.35 12.89
N GLU A 93 0.73 -13.64 12.81
CA GLU A 93 -0.48 -14.14 12.16
C GLU A 93 -1.75 -13.67 12.87
N ARG A 94 -1.76 -13.63 14.20
CA ARG A 94 -2.89 -13.11 14.97
C ARG A 94 -3.17 -11.65 14.60
N VAL A 95 -2.14 -10.80 14.61
CA VAL A 95 -2.28 -9.38 14.25
C VAL A 95 -2.77 -9.22 12.81
N LEU A 96 -2.18 -9.94 11.85
CA LEU A 96 -2.57 -9.83 10.45
C LEU A 96 -4.01 -10.32 10.20
N ARG A 97 -4.41 -11.43 10.84
CA ARG A 97 -5.78 -11.95 10.75
C ARG A 97 -6.79 -11.02 11.38
N GLU A 98 -6.50 -10.46 12.55
CA GLU A 98 -7.37 -9.49 13.21
C GLU A 98 -7.62 -8.28 12.31
N ARG A 99 -6.54 -7.70 11.75
CA ARG A 99 -6.63 -6.61 10.78
C ARG A 99 -7.48 -7.00 9.57
N ASN A 100 -7.18 -8.14 8.94
CA ASN A 100 -7.87 -8.57 7.71
C ASN A 100 -9.31 -9.04 7.95
N SER A 101 -9.73 -9.22 9.20
CA SER A 101 -11.12 -9.55 9.56
C SER A 101 -12.01 -8.33 9.77
N ARG A 102 -11.47 -7.11 9.68
CA ARG A 102 -12.23 -5.89 9.89
C ARG A 102 -13.22 -5.64 8.75
N PRO A 103 -14.40 -5.06 9.03
CA PRO A 103 -15.44 -4.84 8.01
C PRO A 103 -15.03 -3.92 6.86
N ASP A 104 -14.05 -3.05 7.07
CA ASP A 104 -13.53 -2.07 6.12
C ASP A 104 -12.37 -2.61 5.26
N VAL A 105 -11.92 -3.85 5.49
CA VAL A 105 -10.83 -4.46 4.73
C VAL A 105 -11.40 -5.42 3.68
N SER A 106 -11.16 -5.13 2.41
CA SER A 106 -11.56 -6.01 1.32
C SER A 106 -10.65 -7.24 1.19
N ALA A 107 -11.08 -8.24 0.41
CA ALA A 107 -10.24 -9.40 0.09
C ALA A 107 -8.95 -8.99 -0.65
N ASP A 108 -9.05 -8.02 -1.55
CA ASP A 108 -7.89 -7.50 -2.29
C ASP A 108 -6.92 -6.76 -1.36
N ASP A 109 -7.45 -5.95 -0.42
CA ASP A 109 -6.62 -5.29 0.59
C ASP A 109 -5.93 -6.30 1.51
N ALA A 110 -6.59 -7.40 1.85
CA ALA A 110 -6.01 -8.47 2.66
C ALA A 110 -4.85 -9.18 1.93
N VAL A 111 -5.00 -9.44 0.62
CA VAL A 111 -3.94 -9.99 -0.23
C VAL A 111 -2.77 -9.00 -0.34
N TYR A 112 -3.08 -7.73 -0.65
CA TYR A 112 -2.08 -6.67 -0.73
C TYR A 112 -1.29 -6.54 0.58
N SER A 113 -1.98 -6.55 1.71
CA SER A 113 -1.37 -6.49 3.04
C SER A 113 -0.45 -7.68 3.32
N GLY A 114 -0.83 -8.87 2.85
CA GLY A 114 0.03 -10.05 2.92
C GLY A 114 1.33 -9.87 2.14
N ASN A 115 1.26 -9.35 0.92
CA ASN A 115 2.43 -9.06 0.09
C ASN A 115 3.31 -7.97 0.72
N ALA A 116 2.72 -6.88 1.22
CA ALA A 116 3.44 -5.81 1.88
C ALA A 116 4.24 -6.29 3.11
N VAL A 117 3.71 -7.27 3.86
CA VAL A 117 4.45 -7.88 4.98
C VAL A 117 5.64 -8.71 4.49
N VAL A 118 5.50 -9.45 3.38
CA VAL A 118 6.61 -10.22 2.79
C VAL A 118 7.70 -9.27 2.29
N GLU A 119 7.33 -8.25 1.51
CA GLU A 119 8.25 -7.24 0.98
C GLU A 119 8.95 -6.45 2.10
N GLY A 120 8.22 -6.09 3.16
CA GLY A 120 8.79 -5.41 4.33
C GLY A 120 9.80 -6.28 5.08
N LEU A 121 9.52 -7.58 5.22
CA LEU A 121 10.44 -8.53 5.85
C LEU A 121 11.70 -8.74 5.00
N ASP A 122 11.57 -8.86 3.69
CA ASP A 122 12.71 -8.99 2.78
C ASP A 122 13.56 -7.71 2.78
N SER A 123 12.92 -6.54 2.79
CA SER A 123 13.60 -5.25 2.91
C SER A 123 14.38 -5.14 4.21
N LEU A 124 13.79 -5.55 5.34
CA LEU A 124 14.45 -5.55 6.65
C LEU A 124 15.68 -6.48 6.66
N ARG A 125 15.55 -7.68 6.10
CA ARG A 125 16.65 -8.67 6.00
C ARG A 125 17.76 -8.20 5.06
N ALA A 126 17.41 -7.56 3.96
CA ALA A 126 18.37 -6.95 3.04
C ALA A 126 19.15 -5.83 3.73
N ALA A 127 18.46 -4.93 4.43
CA ALA A 127 19.09 -3.86 5.22
C ALA A 127 20.04 -4.41 6.30
N ARG A 128 19.62 -5.49 6.99
CA ARG A 128 20.48 -6.18 7.96
C ARG A 128 21.70 -6.82 7.32
N THR A 129 21.53 -7.48 6.17
CA THR A 129 22.62 -8.12 5.44
C THR A 129 23.65 -7.07 5.01
N ALA A 130 23.20 -5.93 4.50
CA ALA A 130 24.08 -4.85 4.08
C ALA A 130 24.94 -4.30 5.24
N ARG A 131 24.44 -4.33 6.48
CA ARG A 131 25.14 -3.78 7.66
C ARG A 131 25.94 -4.78 8.47
N THR A 132 25.50 -6.03 8.50
CA THR A 132 26.04 -7.06 9.40
C THR A 132 26.61 -8.27 8.66
N GLY A 133 26.36 -8.37 7.36
CA GLY A 133 26.69 -9.54 6.54
C GLY A 133 25.73 -10.72 6.74
N ARG A 134 24.67 -10.60 7.56
CA ARG A 134 23.71 -11.67 7.84
C ARG A 134 22.26 -11.20 7.64
N PRO A 135 21.37 -12.05 7.07
CA PRO A 135 19.96 -11.70 6.90
C PRO A 135 19.13 -11.92 8.17
N HIS A 136 19.61 -12.72 9.12
CA HIS A 136 18.87 -13.12 10.32
C HIS A 136 19.65 -12.79 11.59
N CYS A 137 18.94 -12.76 12.71
CA CYS A 137 19.50 -12.64 14.04
C CYS A 137 19.90 -14.04 14.53
N GLY A 138 21.20 -14.30 14.69
CA GLY A 138 21.78 -15.61 15.01
C GLY A 138 23.03 -15.92 14.21
#